data_AF-A0A833W3Z4-F1
#
_entry.id   AF-A0A833W3Z4-F1
#
_cell.length_a   1.000
_cell.length_b   1.000
_cell.length_c   1.000
_cell.angle_alpha   90.00
_cell.angle_beta   90.00
_cell.angle_gamma   90.00
#
_symmetry.space_group_name_H-M   'P 1'
#
loop_
_entity.id
_entity.type
_entity.pdbx_description
1 polymer ?
#
loop_
_entity_poly.entity_id
_entity_poly.type
_entity_poly.pdbx_seq_one_letter_code
_entity_poly.pdbx_strand_id
1 'polypeptide(L)'
;MSKKETPSPLKPLLDSTRWLHSLGALLLTAGACSVIWELAALHAQSALFTDELRPEFFALTAPASVTNSSEWRAIDSSGNAEVSPDDLLHLSFLEAACQVENDTVLPWVFAAPGNAADRSFPNPQASTSLLHRGDPRLLQHLRQCSDVDIYLPSWARGPAGCAAIAGPLKYLRSRLLPDWVLRIELYDIAARKSRRYYELCPHTPMLFLSPDHLLKTVKASSWPKEKPVYLMAPTVDFNTKTTPRPAQFTRSVLELTDVVLCRTMRCDQDIKHFLLRQIKDDEDERSVAIKNTRVLYTSQVTADPANFARKMQDKDAAPQNVADFAYTRFAHTTWNVSSKTTQDVFSCWKTYKKELPPLDVYLLRALHENKQNDGTRFYKPFPGDRDTKVQVLDAVKFSKRFGEASFFICPTAADDCLDLARASGGLVVTADAYPMNEFVATKKRE
;
A
#
# COMPACT_ATOMS: atom_id res chain seq x y z
N MET A 1 -75.67 37.63 66.25
CA MET A 1 -76.00 36.20 66.02
C MET A 1 -74.81 35.54 65.35
N SER A 2 -74.22 34.56 66.03
CA SER A 2 -72.93 33.93 65.72
C SER A 2 -72.80 33.41 64.29
N LYS A 3 -71.77 33.89 63.59
CA LYS A 3 -71.24 33.26 62.37
C LYS A 3 -70.34 32.10 62.80
N LYS A 4 -70.66 30.91 62.29
CA LYS A 4 -69.90 29.66 62.47
C LYS A 4 -68.58 29.76 61.73
N GLU A 5 -67.47 29.59 62.44
CA GLU A 5 -66.13 29.43 61.90
C GLU A 5 -66.01 28.11 61.12
N THR A 6 -65.32 28.17 59.99
CA THR A 6 -64.87 27.02 59.19
C THR A 6 -63.34 27.07 59.18
N PRO A 7 -62.62 25.96 59.41
CA PRO A 7 -61.16 25.97 59.34
C PRO A 7 -60.67 25.80 57.89
N SER A 8 -59.79 26.70 57.49
CA SER A 8 -59.05 26.69 56.21
C SER A 8 -58.06 25.53 56.11
N PRO A 9 -57.89 24.89 54.94
CA PRO A 9 -56.75 24.03 54.68
C PRO A 9 -55.58 24.85 54.10
N LEU A 10 -54.48 24.92 54.85
CA LEU A 10 -53.17 25.35 54.35
C LEU A 10 -52.66 24.31 53.34
N LYS A 11 -52.63 24.67 52.06
CA LYS A 11 -51.84 23.97 51.03
C LYS A 11 -50.35 24.25 51.28
N PRO A 12 -49.46 23.25 51.32
CA PRO A 12 -48.03 23.51 51.22
C PRO A 12 -47.71 23.87 49.78
N LEU A 13 -47.08 25.04 49.60
CA LEU A 13 -46.47 25.45 48.34
C LEU A 13 -45.34 24.45 48.03
N LEU A 14 -45.52 23.60 47.02
CA LEU A 14 -44.48 22.69 46.56
C LEU A 14 -43.32 23.53 46.00
N ASP A 15 -42.16 23.42 46.64
CA ASP A 15 -40.95 24.16 46.35
C ASP A 15 -40.34 23.69 45.01
N SER A 16 -40.80 24.29 43.92
CA SER A 16 -40.50 23.94 42.52
C SER A 16 -39.02 24.11 42.12
N THR A 17 -38.16 24.56 43.03
CA THR A 17 -36.74 24.83 42.81
C THR A 17 -35.85 23.65 43.23
N ARG A 18 -36.30 22.78 44.15
CA ARG A 18 -35.54 21.62 44.63
C ARG A 18 -35.23 20.59 43.55
N TRP A 19 -36.18 20.33 42.64
CA TRP A 19 -35.96 19.38 41.55
C TRP A 19 -34.95 19.90 40.52
N LEU A 20 -34.94 21.21 40.26
CA LEU A 20 -33.95 21.85 39.37
C LEU A 20 -32.54 21.80 39.96
N HIS A 21 -32.39 21.97 41.28
CA HIS A 21 -31.10 21.79 41.94
C HIS A 21 -30.62 20.34 41.90
N SER A 22 -31.51 19.36 42.11
CA SER A 22 -31.17 17.94 41.99
C SER A 22 -30.81 17.54 40.55
N LEU A 23 -31.51 18.07 39.55
CA LEU A 23 -31.22 17.82 38.14
C LEU A 23 -29.86 18.44 37.74
N GLY A 24 -29.60 19.67 38.19
CA GLY A 24 -28.32 20.35 37.97
C GLY A 24 -27.15 19.61 38.61
N ALA A 25 -27.31 19.12 39.85
CA ALA A 25 -26.30 18.30 40.52
C ALA A 25 -26.04 16.99 39.77
N LEU A 26 -27.07 16.34 39.24
CA LEU A 26 -26.96 15.07 38.52
C LEU A 26 -26.31 15.23 37.13
N LEU A 27 -26.56 16.35 36.45
CA LEU A 27 -25.88 16.68 35.20
C LEU A 27 -24.40 17.02 35.43
N LEU A 28 -24.07 17.72 36.52
CA LEU A 28 -22.69 18.02 36.89
C LEU A 28 -21.91 16.75 37.27
N THR A 29 -22.52 15.81 37.99
CA THR A 29 -21.87 14.53 38.32
C THR A 29 -21.71 13.65 37.08
N ALA A 30 -22.70 13.58 36.20
CA ALA A 30 -22.57 12.86 34.93
C ALA A 30 -21.48 13.47 34.03
N GLY A 31 -21.40 14.80 33.95
CA GLY A 31 -20.34 15.51 33.24
C GLY A 31 -18.95 15.26 33.84
N ALA A 32 -18.82 15.32 35.16
CA ALA A 32 -17.57 15.02 35.85
C ALA A 32 -17.14 13.55 35.66
N CYS A 33 -18.08 12.60 35.74
CA CYS A 33 -17.79 11.19 35.46
C CYS A 33 -17.39 10.96 34.00
N SER A 34 -17.99 11.67 33.04
CA SER A 34 -17.59 11.60 31.62
C SER A 34 -16.17 12.11 31.40
N VAL A 35 -15.81 13.23 32.03
CA VAL A 35 -14.46 13.82 31.93
C VAL A 35 -13.43 12.93 32.62
N ILE A 36 -13.77 12.34 33.78
CA ILE A 36 -12.91 11.37 34.47
C ILE A 36 -12.75 10.09 33.64
N TRP A 37 -13.81 9.62 32.98
CA TRP A 37 -13.74 8.46 32.09
C TRP A 37 -12.88 8.74 30.85
N GLU A 38 -12.98 9.92 30.26
CA GLU A 38 -12.10 10.32 29.15
C GLU A 38 -10.66 10.52 29.61
N LEU A 39 -10.41 11.10 30.78
CA LEU A 39 -9.06 11.23 31.36
C LEU A 39 -8.45 9.88 31.73
N ALA A 40 -9.26 8.94 32.23
CA ALA A 40 -8.86 7.57 32.51
C ALA A 40 -8.63 6.77 31.22
N ALA A 41 -9.43 7.00 30.16
CA ALA A 41 -9.20 6.44 28.84
C ALA A 41 -7.93 7.01 28.20
N LEU A 42 -7.66 8.31 28.34
CA LEU A 42 -6.42 8.95 27.90
C LEU A 42 -5.20 8.45 28.70
N HIS A 43 -5.34 8.24 30.02
CA HIS A 43 -4.27 7.70 30.86
C HIS A 43 -4.05 6.21 30.64
N ALA A 44 -5.09 5.43 30.36
CA ALA A 44 -4.95 4.04 29.94
C ALA A 44 -4.28 3.96 28.56
N GLN A 45 -4.60 4.88 27.64
CA GLN A 45 -3.89 5.02 26.37
C GLN A 45 -2.43 5.42 26.59
N SER A 46 -2.11 6.38 27.47
CA SER A 46 -0.74 6.83 27.72
C SER A 46 0.12 5.81 28.49
N ALA A 47 -0.46 5.08 29.46
CA ALA A 47 0.21 4.00 30.18
C ALA A 47 0.40 2.73 29.33
N LEU A 48 -0.40 2.55 28.26
CA LEU A 48 -0.18 1.51 27.25
C LEU A 48 1.01 1.82 26.32
N PHE A 49 1.53 3.05 26.30
CA PHE A 49 2.70 3.43 25.49
C PHE A 49 4.04 3.28 26.23
N THR A 50 4.04 2.80 27.48
CA THR A 50 5.26 2.61 28.28
C THR A 50 5.67 1.15 28.47
N ASP A 51 4.98 0.18 27.85
CA ASP A 51 5.45 -1.22 27.84
C ASP A 51 6.66 -1.29 26.88
N GLU A 52 7.85 -1.54 27.43
CA GLU A 52 9.11 -1.69 26.69
C GLU A 52 8.91 -2.71 25.55
N LEU A 53 8.75 -2.19 24.34
CA LEU A 53 8.64 -2.95 23.11
C LEU A 53 9.83 -3.92 23.02
N ARG A 54 9.56 -5.23 23.10
CA ARG A 54 10.62 -6.24 23.15
C ARG A 54 11.53 -6.10 21.92
N PRO A 55 12.86 -5.96 22.08
CA PRO A 55 13.79 -5.68 20.99
C PRO A 55 13.84 -6.77 19.93
N GLU A 56 13.40 -7.99 20.25
CA GLU A 56 13.27 -9.12 19.32
C GLU A 56 12.31 -8.88 18.14
N PHE A 57 11.33 -7.98 18.28
CA PHE A 57 10.49 -7.55 17.16
C PHE A 57 11.15 -6.52 16.23
N PHE A 58 12.27 -5.92 16.67
CA PHE A 58 12.93 -4.78 16.01
C PHE A 58 14.33 -5.12 15.51
N ALA A 59 14.99 -6.10 16.11
CA ALA A 59 16.38 -6.43 15.81
C ALA A 59 16.46 -7.42 14.63
N LEU A 60 16.81 -6.91 13.45
CA LEU A 60 17.49 -7.72 12.45
C LEU A 60 18.96 -7.84 12.88
N THR A 61 19.39 -9.00 13.39
CA THR A 61 20.81 -9.30 13.48
C THR A 61 21.33 -9.38 12.05
N ALA A 62 21.98 -8.31 11.58
CA ALA A 62 22.59 -8.29 10.27
C ALA A 62 23.62 -9.43 10.20
N PRO A 63 23.62 -10.26 9.14
CA PRO A 63 24.69 -11.22 8.93
C PRO A 63 26.04 -10.48 8.95
N ALA A 64 27.08 -11.10 9.52
CA ALA A 64 28.41 -10.49 9.57
C ALA A 64 28.99 -10.14 8.17
N SER A 65 28.42 -10.70 7.09
CA SER A 65 28.72 -10.35 5.71
C SER A 65 28.14 -9.00 5.27
N VAL A 66 27.02 -8.55 5.84
CA VAL A 66 26.31 -7.32 5.48
C VAL A 66 26.91 -6.10 6.19
N THR A 67 27.37 -6.27 7.44
CA THR A 67 27.97 -5.19 8.25
C THR A 67 29.29 -4.65 7.70
N ASN A 68 29.95 -5.41 6.81
CA ASN A 68 31.20 -5.05 6.15
C ASN A 68 31.05 -4.48 4.74
N SER A 69 29.85 -4.43 4.16
CA SER A 69 29.68 -3.79 2.85
C SER A 69 29.58 -2.26 3.02
N SER A 70 30.37 -1.53 2.23
CA SER A 70 30.33 -0.07 2.18
C SER A 70 29.04 0.49 1.56
N GLU A 71 28.32 -0.32 0.76
CA GLU A 71 27.08 0.08 0.09
C GLU A 71 25.95 0.43 1.07
N TRP A 72 25.73 -0.35 2.15
CA TRP A 72 24.65 -0.08 3.11
C TRP A 72 24.92 1.17 3.98
N ARG A 73 26.17 1.46 4.35
CA ARG A 73 26.52 2.68 5.12
C ARG A 73 26.41 3.97 4.29
N ALA A 74 26.49 3.87 2.96
CA ALA A 74 26.27 4.99 2.07
C ALA A 74 24.79 5.43 2.02
N ILE A 75 23.85 4.51 2.28
CA ILE A 75 22.40 4.78 2.26
C ILE A 75 21.99 5.59 3.50
N ASP A 76 22.49 5.24 4.69
CA ASP A 76 22.19 5.99 5.92
C ASP A 76 22.87 7.38 5.98
N SER A 77 24.00 7.56 5.28
CA SER A 77 24.71 8.85 5.24
C SER A 77 24.15 9.82 4.19
N SER A 78 23.17 9.41 3.39
CA SER A 78 22.63 10.19 2.27
C SER A 78 21.10 10.29 2.31
N GLY A 79 20.54 10.69 3.45
CA GLY A 79 19.09 10.97 3.61
C GLY A 79 18.49 12.01 2.64
N ASN A 80 19.29 12.59 1.74
CA ASN A 80 18.91 13.53 0.67
C ASN A 80 19.52 13.16 -0.71
N ALA A 81 19.96 11.92 -0.96
CA ALA A 81 20.43 11.54 -2.29
C ALA A 81 19.27 11.59 -3.30
N GLU A 82 19.33 12.55 -4.21
CA GLU A 82 18.40 12.65 -5.34
C GLU A 82 18.52 11.39 -6.20
N VAL A 83 17.40 10.67 -6.39
CA VAL A 83 17.36 9.47 -7.25
C VAL A 83 17.56 9.92 -8.70
N SER A 84 18.47 9.27 -9.42
CA SER A 84 18.78 9.69 -10.79
C SER A 84 17.55 9.60 -11.71
N PRO A 85 17.40 10.50 -12.70
CA PRO A 85 16.28 10.43 -13.65
C PRO A 85 16.21 9.10 -14.44
N ASP A 86 17.36 8.48 -14.68
CA ASP A 86 17.45 7.18 -15.36
C ASP A 86 17.02 6.04 -14.43
N ASP A 87 17.26 6.17 -13.12
CA ASP A 87 16.74 5.24 -12.14
C ASP A 87 15.22 5.31 -12.00
N LEU A 88 14.66 6.51 -12.02
CA LEU A 88 13.21 6.73 -12.03
C LEU A 88 12.58 6.18 -13.32
N LEU A 89 13.25 6.35 -14.46
CA LEU A 89 12.80 5.80 -15.74
C LEU A 89 12.79 4.26 -15.73
N HIS A 90 13.82 3.65 -15.15
CA HIS A 90 13.91 2.19 -15.02
C HIS A 90 12.75 1.61 -14.17
N LEU A 91 12.31 2.29 -13.10
CA LEU A 91 11.12 1.89 -12.34
C LEU A 91 9.87 1.82 -13.23
N SER A 92 9.66 2.81 -14.10
CA SER A 92 8.55 2.82 -15.05
C SER A 92 8.63 1.68 -16.06
N PHE A 93 9.83 1.31 -16.53
CA PHE A 93 10.01 0.17 -17.42
C PHE A 93 9.71 -1.17 -16.75
N LEU A 94 10.14 -1.36 -15.50
CA LEU A 94 9.82 -2.56 -14.72
C LEU A 94 8.31 -2.69 -14.48
N GLU A 95 7.64 -1.60 -14.11
CA GLU A 95 6.19 -1.57 -13.93
C GLU A 95 5.47 -1.93 -15.23
N ALA A 96 5.85 -1.31 -16.36
CA ALA A 96 5.24 -1.57 -17.66
C ALA A 96 5.46 -3.03 -18.11
N ALA A 97 6.66 -3.58 -17.94
CA ALA A 97 6.96 -4.96 -18.28
C ALA A 97 6.16 -5.96 -17.43
N CYS A 98 6.01 -5.67 -16.13
CA CYS A 98 5.18 -6.48 -15.23
C CYS A 98 3.74 -6.60 -15.73
N GLN A 99 3.18 -5.49 -16.26
CA GLN A 99 1.82 -5.46 -16.77
C GLN A 99 1.71 -6.14 -18.14
N VAL A 100 2.59 -5.83 -19.09
CA VAL A 100 2.53 -6.33 -20.47
C VAL A 100 2.84 -7.82 -20.54
N GLU A 101 3.88 -8.28 -19.84
CA GLU A 101 4.35 -9.66 -19.84
C GLU A 101 4.00 -10.34 -18.51
N ASN A 102 2.68 -10.42 -18.24
CA ASN A 102 2.15 -10.80 -16.93
C ASN A 102 2.41 -12.26 -16.51
N ASP A 103 2.80 -13.15 -17.42
CA ASP A 103 3.09 -14.57 -17.14
C ASP A 103 4.58 -14.93 -17.34
N THR A 104 5.49 -13.97 -17.16
CA THR A 104 6.93 -14.17 -17.34
C THR A 104 7.72 -14.04 -16.04
N VAL A 105 8.96 -14.55 -16.02
CA VAL A 105 9.94 -14.14 -15.01
C VAL A 105 10.51 -12.79 -15.43
N LEU A 106 10.27 -11.78 -14.62
CA LEU A 106 10.77 -10.42 -14.82
C LEU A 106 11.91 -10.15 -13.83
N PRO A 107 13.17 -10.15 -14.26
CA PRO A 107 14.29 -9.78 -13.41
C PRO A 107 14.48 -8.26 -13.35
N TRP A 108 15.06 -7.77 -12.26
CA TRP A 108 15.36 -6.33 -12.09
C TRP A 108 16.30 -5.74 -13.16
N VAL A 109 17.03 -6.58 -13.90
CA VAL A 109 17.97 -6.13 -14.94
C VAL A 109 17.27 -5.72 -16.24
N PHE A 110 15.97 -6.03 -16.39
CA PHE A 110 15.19 -5.63 -17.56
C PHE A 110 15.22 -4.10 -17.71
N ALA A 111 15.73 -3.63 -18.84
CA ALA A 111 15.86 -2.20 -19.13
C ALA A 111 16.62 -1.39 -18.06
N ALA A 112 17.52 -2.03 -17.32
CA ALA A 112 18.41 -1.34 -16.39
C ALA A 112 19.36 -0.39 -17.15
N PRO A 113 19.75 0.76 -16.56
CA PRO A 113 20.71 1.67 -17.17
C PRO A 113 22.01 0.95 -17.55
N GLY A 114 22.44 1.09 -18.80
CA GLY A 114 23.64 0.43 -19.33
C GLY A 114 23.46 -1.02 -19.78
N ASN A 115 22.26 -1.61 -19.64
CA ASN A 115 21.99 -2.94 -20.20
C ASN A 115 21.70 -2.85 -21.71
N ALA A 116 22.69 -3.20 -22.53
CA ALA A 116 22.59 -3.16 -23.99
C ALA A 116 21.61 -4.19 -24.60
N ALA A 117 21.17 -5.18 -23.81
CA ALA A 117 20.20 -6.19 -24.28
C ALA A 117 18.82 -5.59 -24.54
N ASP A 118 18.52 -4.48 -23.87
CA ASP A 118 17.25 -3.76 -23.99
C ASP A 118 17.51 -2.42 -24.69
N ARG A 119 16.76 -2.13 -25.76
CA ARG A 119 16.87 -0.86 -26.50
C ARG A 119 16.49 0.32 -25.60
N SER A 120 16.87 1.54 -26.00
CA SER A 120 16.51 2.81 -25.33
C SER A 120 15.02 2.94 -25.00
N PHE A 121 14.17 2.26 -25.79
CA PHE A 121 12.76 2.04 -25.51
C PHE A 121 12.49 0.52 -25.48
N PRO A 122 12.54 -0.10 -24.29
CA PRO A 122 12.41 -1.54 -24.17
C PRO A 122 10.98 -1.96 -24.52
N ASN A 123 10.86 -2.93 -25.44
CA ASN A 123 9.59 -3.60 -25.65
C ASN A 123 9.61 -4.93 -24.86
N PRO A 124 8.80 -5.08 -23.80
CA PRO A 124 8.74 -6.31 -23.01
C PRO A 124 8.56 -7.56 -23.89
N GLN A 125 7.69 -7.51 -24.90
CA GLN A 125 7.34 -8.64 -25.77
C GLN A 125 8.50 -9.11 -26.66
N ALA A 126 9.48 -8.24 -26.90
CA ALA A 126 10.64 -8.52 -27.74
C ALA A 126 11.94 -8.61 -26.93
N SER A 127 11.87 -8.47 -25.61
CA SER A 127 13.05 -8.45 -24.76
C SER A 127 13.59 -9.84 -24.54
N THR A 128 14.92 -9.97 -24.67
CA THR A 128 15.63 -11.20 -24.32
C THR A 128 15.90 -11.31 -22.82
N SER A 129 15.64 -10.26 -22.04
CA SER A 129 15.87 -10.23 -20.58
C SER A 129 14.76 -10.94 -19.81
N LEU A 130 13.55 -11.05 -20.37
CA LEU A 130 12.44 -11.79 -19.78
C LEU A 130 12.56 -13.29 -20.07
N LEU A 131 12.09 -14.13 -19.13
CA LEU A 131 12.12 -15.58 -19.30
C LEU A 131 10.70 -16.15 -19.31
N HIS A 132 10.42 -16.90 -20.37
CA HIS A 132 9.16 -17.62 -20.56
C HIS A 132 9.29 -19.09 -20.11
N ARG A 133 8.16 -19.79 -19.95
CA ARG A 133 8.12 -21.18 -19.46
C ARG A 133 9.02 -22.16 -20.22
N GLY A 134 9.15 -21.97 -21.54
CA GLY A 134 9.97 -22.82 -22.41
C GLY A 134 11.38 -22.29 -22.68
N ASP A 135 11.81 -21.24 -21.99
CA ASP A 135 13.13 -20.64 -22.25
C ASP A 135 14.26 -21.59 -21.82
N PRO A 136 15.18 -21.99 -22.71
CA PRO A 136 16.28 -22.89 -22.37
C PRO A 136 17.23 -22.31 -21.30
N ARG A 137 17.24 -20.99 -21.11
CA ARG A 137 18.07 -20.28 -20.13
C ARG A 137 17.45 -20.27 -18.73
N LEU A 138 16.19 -20.69 -18.59
CA LEU A 138 15.41 -20.56 -17.36
C LEU A 138 16.09 -21.23 -16.17
N LEU A 139 16.55 -22.47 -16.31
CA LEU A 139 17.17 -23.21 -15.23
C LEU A 139 18.46 -22.52 -14.73
N GLN A 140 19.28 -22.03 -15.66
CA GLN A 140 20.52 -21.32 -15.32
C GLN A 140 20.22 -20.03 -14.55
N HIS A 141 19.21 -19.27 -14.98
CA HIS A 141 18.81 -18.05 -14.29
C HIS A 141 18.22 -18.36 -12.91
N LEU A 142 17.32 -19.34 -12.80
CA LEU A 142 16.69 -19.69 -11.52
C LEU A 142 17.69 -20.18 -10.46
N ARG A 143 18.76 -20.87 -10.88
CA ARG A 143 19.87 -21.27 -9.99
C ARG A 143 20.65 -20.10 -9.41
N GLN A 144 20.67 -18.96 -10.08
CA GLN A 144 21.23 -17.74 -9.51
C GLN A 144 20.19 -17.19 -8.53
N CYS A 145 20.32 -17.61 -7.28
CA CYS A 145 19.40 -17.23 -6.22
C CYS A 145 19.66 -15.79 -5.78
N SER A 146 18.64 -14.94 -5.93
CA SER A 146 18.65 -13.58 -5.37
C SER A 146 18.57 -13.61 -3.84
N ASP A 147 18.91 -12.49 -3.21
CA ASP A 147 18.76 -12.30 -1.76
C ASP A 147 17.30 -12.38 -1.32
N VAL A 148 16.37 -12.06 -2.22
CA VAL A 148 14.92 -12.22 -2.07
C VAL A 148 14.31 -12.40 -3.46
N ASP A 149 13.32 -13.26 -3.58
CA ASP A 149 12.49 -13.39 -4.79
C ASP A 149 11.06 -12.89 -4.49
N ILE A 150 10.39 -12.29 -5.47
CA ILE A 150 9.03 -11.74 -5.29
C ILE A 150 8.03 -12.64 -5.99
N TYR A 151 6.98 -13.05 -5.28
CA TYR A 151 5.87 -13.77 -5.88
C TYR A 151 4.70 -12.84 -6.19
N LEU A 152 4.30 -12.80 -7.46
CA LEU A 152 3.07 -12.14 -7.91
C LEU A 152 2.44 -12.96 -9.04
N PRO A 153 1.27 -13.58 -8.81
CA PRO A 153 0.62 -14.38 -9.82
C PRO A 153 0.12 -13.53 -10.98
N SER A 154 -0.01 -14.13 -12.16
CA SER A 154 -0.22 -13.43 -13.43
C SER A 154 -1.50 -12.58 -13.45
N TRP A 155 -2.57 -13.06 -12.78
CA TRP A 155 -3.83 -12.33 -12.64
C TRP A 155 -3.76 -11.12 -11.70
N ALA A 156 -2.73 -11.05 -10.84
CA ALA A 156 -2.49 -9.94 -9.92
C ALA A 156 -1.49 -8.92 -10.46
N ARG A 157 -0.91 -9.15 -11.65
CA ARG A 157 -0.01 -8.20 -12.35
C ARG A 157 -0.80 -7.14 -13.13
N GLY A 158 -1.75 -6.50 -12.46
CA GLY A 158 -2.42 -5.29 -12.95
C GLY A 158 -1.70 -4.02 -12.48
N PRO A 159 -2.28 -2.83 -12.74
CA PRO A 159 -1.68 -1.55 -12.36
C PRO A 159 -1.23 -1.50 -10.89
N ALA A 160 -2.14 -1.76 -9.94
CA ALA A 160 -1.82 -1.71 -8.51
C ALA A 160 -0.76 -2.74 -8.09
N GLY A 161 -0.83 -3.97 -8.61
CA GLY A 161 0.13 -5.02 -8.28
C GLY A 161 1.53 -4.73 -8.82
N CYS A 162 1.61 -4.22 -10.05
CA CYS A 162 2.89 -3.89 -10.70
C CYS A 162 3.53 -2.62 -10.14
N ALA A 163 2.73 -1.59 -9.81
CA ALA A 163 3.19 -0.42 -9.09
C ALA A 163 3.76 -0.81 -7.72
N ALA A 164 3.11 -1.76 -7.03
CA ALA A 164 3.55 -2.19 -5.71
C ALA A 164 4.91 -2.90 -5.70
N ILE A 165 5.27 -3.61 -6.77
CA ILE A 165 6.55 -4.35 -6.87
C ILE A 165 7.70 -3.57 -7.48
N ALA A 166 7.46 -2.45 -8.16
CA ALA A 166 8.51 -1.78 -8.95
C ALA A 166 9.73 -1.42 -8.10
N GLY A 167 9.50 -0.78 -6.94
CA GLY A 167 10.54 -0.47 -5.96
C GLY A 167 11.25 -1.73 -5.42
N PRO A 168 10.54 -2.66 -4.77
CA PRO A 168 11.14 -3.89 -4.25
C PRO A 168 11.91 -4.68 -5.30
N LEU A 169 11.37 -4.80 -6.52
CA LEU A 169 12.01 -5.51 -7.61
C LEU A 169 13.37 -4.90 -7.95
N LYS A 170 13.42 -3.57 -8.13
CA LYS A 170 14.65 -2.83 -8.46
C LYS A 170 15.67 -2.86 -7.32
N TYR A 171 15.29 -2.34 -6.16
CA TYR A 171 16.26 -2.03 -5.10
C TYR A 171 16.71 -3.26 -4.32
N LEU A 172 15.90 -4.33 -4.29
CA LEU A 172 16.32 -5.62 -3.74
C LEU A 172 17.03 -6.49 -4.77
N ARG A 173 17.28 -5.98 -5.99
CA ARG A 173 17.90 -6.71 -7.11
C ARG A 173 17.24 -8.10 -7.31
N SER A 174 15.91 -8.09 -7.28
CA SER A 174 15.09 -9.30 -7.22
C SER A 174 14.60 -9.72 -8.61
N ARG A 175 13.75 -10.75 -8.66
CA ARG A 175 12.97 -11.15 -9.82
C ARG A 175 11.54 -11.48 -9.41
N LEU A 176 10.61 -11.13 -10.28
CA LEU A 176 9.20 -11.39 -10.13
C LEU A 176 8.86 -12.77 -10.70
N LEU A 177 8.34 -13.66 -9.86
CA LEU A 177 8.03 -15.04 -10.19
C LEU A 177 6.52 -15.25 -10.34
N PRO A 178 6.04 -15.76 -11.48
CA PRO A 178 4.63 -16.13 -11.68
C PRO A 178 4.33 -17.52 -11.09
N ASP A 179 3.04 -17.84 -11.03
CA ASP A 179 2.50 -19.12 -10.52
C ASP A 179 3.21 -20.37 -11.05
N TRP A 180 3.57 -20.38 -12.33
CA TRP A 180 4.10 -21.57 -12.98
C TRP A 180 5.54 -21.88 -12.59
N VAL A 181 6.35 -20.88 -12.22
CA VAL A 181 7.73 -21.10 -11.78
C VAL A 181 7.77 -21.92 -10.50
N LEU A 182 6.80 -21.70 -9.63
CA LEU A 182 6.67 -22.42 -8.37
C LEU A 182 6.21 -23.88 -8.54
N ARG A 183 5.69 -24.23 -9.72
CA ARG A 183 5.09 -25.55 -10.01
C ARG A 183 5.87 -26.37 -11.03
N ILE A 184 6.70 -25.73 -11.85
CA ILE A 184 7.46 -26.41 -12.90
C ILE A 184 8.56 -27.29 -12.31
N GLU A 185 8.82 -28.40 -13.00
CA GLU A 185 9.98 -29.25 -12.79
C GLU A 185 10.96 -29.04 -13.94
N LEU A 186 12.17 -28.58 -13.62
CA LEU A 186 13.21 -28.29 -14.59
C LEU A 186 14.24 -29.41 -14.56
N TYR A 187 14.45 -30.05 -15.71
CA TYR A 187 15.42 -31.14 -15.80
C TYR A 187 16.85 -30.60 -15.80
N ASP A 188 17.60 -30.92 -14.75
CA ASP A 188 19.02 -30.66 -14.67
C ASP A 188 19.80 -31.76 -15.38
N ILE A 189 20.35 -31.45 -16.55
CA ILE A 189 21.17 -32.40 -17.33
C ILE A 189 22.42 -32.81 -16.56
N ALA A 190 23.05 -31.89 -15.83
CA ALA A 190 24.29 -32.15 -15.09
C ALA A 190 24.03 -33.05 -13.88
N ALA A 191 22.95 -32.81 -13.13
CA ALA A 191 22.56 -33.65 -11.99
C ALA A 191 21.68 -34.86 -12.37
N ARG A 192 21.30 -34.99 -13.66
CA ARG A 192 20.34 -35.98 -14.19
C ARG A 192 19.04 -36.07 -13.39
N LYS A 193 18.55 -34.94 -12.87
CA LYS A 193 17.40 -34.90 -11.95
C LYS A 193 16.53 -33.68 -12.23
N SER A 194 15.21 -33.87 -12.21
CA SER A 194 14.26 -32.76 -12.20
C SER A 194 14.29 -32.04 -10.87
N ARG A 195 14.40 -30.71 -10.92
CA ARG A 195 14.40 -29.84 -9.75
C ARG A 195 13.25 -28.85 -9.80
N ARG A 196 12.62 -28.61 -8.66
CA ARG A 196 11.66 -27.50 -8.49
C ARG A 196 12.38 -26.25 -8.02
N TYR A 197 11.77 -25.09 -8.24
CA TYR A 197 12.34 -23.81 -7.82
C TYR A 197 12.78 -23.79 -6.35
N TYR A 198 11.98 -24.34 -5.43
CA TYR A 198 12.33 -24.34 -4.00
C TYR A 198 13.53 -25.23 -3.65
N GLU A 199 13.84 -26.23 -4.48
CA GLU A 199 15.05 -27.04 -4.32
C GLU A 199 16.29 -26.34 -4.89
N LEU A 200 16.09 -25.42 -5.85
CA LEU A 200 17.16 -24.60 -6.40
C LEU A 200 17.55 -23.48 -5.42
N CYS A 201 16.56 -22.82 -4.83
CA CYS A 201 16.76 -21.71 -3.90
C CYS A 201 16.02 -21.96 -2.57
N PRO A 202 16.50 -22.90 -1.72
CA PRO A 202 15.85 -23.26 -0.47
C PRO A 202 15.88 -22.15 0.57
N HIS A 203 16.97 -21.36 0.61
CA HIS A 203 17.19 -20.33 1.62
C HIS A 203 16.80 -18.91 1.17
N THR A 204 16.53 -18.71 -0.12
CA THR A 204 16.04 -17.41 -0.62
C THR A 204 14.64 -17.13 -0.05
N PRO A 205 14.45 -16.04 0.70
CA PRO A 205 13.13 -15.60 1.13
C PRO A 205 12.21 -15.32 -0.06
N MET A 206 10.92 -15.62 0.12
CA MET A 206 9.88 -15.23 -0.84
C MET A 206 9.08 -14.06 -0.29
N LEU A 207 9.02 -12.96 -1.03
CA LEU A 207 8.20 -11.80 -0.71
C LEU A 207 6.81 -11.93 -1.36
N PHE A 208 5.78 -11.85 -0.53
CA PHE A 208 4.37 -11.81 -0.93
C PHE A 208 3.81 -10.39 -0.75
N LEU A 209 2.92 -9.96 -1.65
CA LEU A 209 2.21 -8.68 -1.54
C LEU A 209 0.79 -8.81 -0.96
N SER A 210 0.31 -10.02 -0.74
CA SER A 210 -1.06 -10.25 -0.28
C SER A 210 -1.11 -11.45 0.66
N PRO A 211 -1.83 -11.33 1.79
CA PRO A 211 -2.11 -12.46 2.66
C PRO A 211 -2.76 -13.65 1.93
N ASP A 212 -3.67 -13.39 0.98
CA ASP A 212 -4.35 -14.46 0.22
C ASP A 212 -3.36 -15.22 -0.69
N HIS A 213 -2.40 -14.51 -1.28
CA HIS A 213 -1.34 -15.11 -2.09
C HIS A 213 -0.41 -15.99 -1.25
N LEU A 214 -0.04 -15.49 -0.06
CA LEU A 214 0.78 -16.19 0.90
C LEU A 214 0.09 -17.48 1.34
N LEU A 215 -1.15 -17.39 1.84
CA LEU A 215 -1.91 -18.55 2.32
C LEU A 215 -2.08 -19.62 1.24
N LYS A 216 -2.43 -19.22 0.02
CA LYS A 216 -2.62 -20.17 -1.10
C LYS A 216 -1.33 -20.91 -1.46
N THR A 217 -0.19 -20.25 -1.34
CA THR A 217 1.11 -20.78 -1.80
C THR A 217 1.83 -21.55 -0.71
N VAL A 218 1.90 -21.00 0.51
CA VAL A 218 2.65 -21.53 1.64
C VAL A 218 1.93 -22.71 2.30
N LYS A 219 0.58 -22.74 2.30
CA LYS A 219 -0.17 -23.91 2.81
C LYS A 219 -0.15 -25.11 1.86
N ALA A 220 0.37 -24.96 0.64
CA ALA A 220 0.51 -26.09 -0.26
C ALA A 220 1.53 -27.10 0.31
N SER A 221 1.25 -28.40 0.21
CA SER A 221 2.13 -29.46 0.72
C SER A 221 3.54 -29.47 0.12
N SER A 222 3.73 -28.76 -0.99
CA SER A 222 5.02 -28.59 -1.66
C SER A 222 5.91 -27.49 -1.09
N TRP A 223 5.42 -26.64 -0.18
CA TRP A 223 6.23 -25.56 0.40
C TRP A 223 7.23 -26.11 1.42
N PRO A 224 8.54 -25.82 1.30
CA PRO A 224 9.52 -26.28 2.29
C PRO A 224 9.35 -25.57 3.63
N LYS A 225 9.39 -26.32 4.73
CA LYS A 225 9.22 -25.79 6.09
C LYS A 225 10.23 -24.71 6.48
N GLU A 226 11.45 -24.81 5.96
CA GLU A 226 12.57 -23.92 6.28
C GLU A 226 12.69 -22.72 5.33
N LYS A 227 11.88 -22.65 4.27
CA LYS A 227 11.97 -21.54 3.31
C LYS A 227 11.40 -20.26 3.93
N PRO A 228 12.17 -19.15 4.00
CA PRO A 228 11.70 -17.93 4.64
C PRO A 228 10.55 -17.26 3.86
N VAL A 229 9.58 -16.72 4.59
CA VAL A 229 8.37 -16.08 4.06
C VAL A 229 8.28 -14.64 4.53
N TYR A 230 8.35 -13.71 3.59
CA TYR A 230 8.19 -12.28 3.84
C TYR A 230 6.86 -11.80 3.29
N LEU A 231 6.18 -10.93 4.02
CA LEU A 231 4.93 -10.32 3.60
C LEU A 231 5.13 -8.81 3.55
N MET A 232 5.07 -8.23 2.36
CA MET A 232 4.72 -6.83 2.25
C MET A 232 3.24 -6.72 2.58
N ALA A 233 2.92 -5.84 3.51
CA ALA A 233 1.55 -5.50 3.86
C ALA A 233 1.16 -4.21 3.11
N PRO A 234 0.95 -4.21 1.78
CA PRO A 234 0.37 -3.06 1.13
C PRO A 234 -1.08 -3.02 1.60
N THR A 235 -1.40 -2.08 2.49
CA THR A 235 -2.75 -1.88 3.04
C THR A 235 -3.45 -3.21 3.26
N VAL A 236 -3.15 -3.91 4.36
CA VAL A 236 -4.07 -4.94 4.84
C VAL A 236 -5.38 -4.21 5.13
N ASP A 237 -6.18 -4.03 4.09
CA ASP A 237 -7.55 -3.63 4.22
C ASP A 237 -8.21 -4.87 4.79
N PHE A 238 -8.25 -4.90 6.12
CA PHE A 238 -9.07 -5.80 6.90
C PHE A 238 -10.56 -5.73 6.44
N ASN A 239 -10.94 -4.76 5.60
CA ASN A 239 -12.29 -4.55 5.07
C ASN A 239 -12.46 -4.74 3.54
N THR A 240 -11.57 -5.42 2.81
CA THR A 240 -11.86 -5.77 1.38
C THR A 240 -13.01 -6.80 1.20
N LYS A 241 -13.69 -7.17 2.28
CA LYS A 241 -15.09 -7.62 2.26
C LYS A 241 -15.80 -6.96 3.45
N THR A 242 -17.09 -6.69 3.33
CA THR A 242 -18.04 -6.29 4.40
C THR A 242 -18.16 -7.31 5.54
N THR A 243 -17.26 -8.28 5.61
CA THR A 243 -17.11 -9.24 6.69
C THR A 243 -15.78 -8.94 7.37
N PRO A 244 -15.76 -8.57 8.67
CA PRO A 244 -14.51 -8.49 9.40
C PRO A 244 -13.79 -9.82 9.25
N ARG A 245 -12.62 -9.83 8.58
CA ARG A 245 -11.83 -11.06 8.51
C ARG A 245 -11.49 -11.43 9.96
N PRO A 246 -11.87 -12.63 10.44
CA PRO A 246 -11.73 -12.98 11.86
C PRO A 246 -10.27 -12.86 12.32
N ALA A 247 -10.02 -12.64 13.62
CA ALA A 247 -8.68 -12.69 14.20
C ALA A 247 -7.89 -13.96 13.81
N GLN A 248 -8.60 -15.06 13.57
CA GLN A 248 -8.08 -16.32 13.06
C GLN A 248 -7.39 -16.21 11.69
N PHE A 249 -7.87 -15.32 10.80
CA PHE A 249 -7.23 -15.04 9.51
C PHE A 249 -5.87 -14.38 9.72
N THR A 250 -5.83 -13.30 10.50
CA THR A 250 -4.58 -12.59 10.84
C THR A 250 -3.58 -13.54 11.49
N ARG A 251 -4.04 -14.34 12.45
CA ARG A 251 -3.22 -15.37 13.10
C ARG A 251 -2.65 -16.36 12.08
N SER A 252 -3.49 -16.92 11.21
CA SER A 252 -3.05 -17.88 10.17
C SER A 252 -2.00 -17.33 9.21
N VAL A 253 -2.04 -16.03 8.94
CA VAL A 253 -1.07 -15.37 8.06
C VAL A 253 0.25 -15.17 8.80
N LEU A 254 0.20 -14.64 10.02
CA LEU A 254 1.39 -14.35 10.82
C LEU A 254 2.12 -15.62 11.26
N GLU A 255 1.42 -16.72 11.58
CA GLU A 255 2.04 -18.02 11.87
C GLU A 255 2.90 -18.57 10.73
N LEU A 256 2.60 -18.18 9.50
CA LEU A 256 3.33 -18.59 8.30
C LEU A 256 4.35 -17.54 7.82
N THR A 257 4.44 -16.40 8.48
CA THR A 257 5.26 -15.26 8.05
C THR A 257 6.44 -15.07 8.99
N ASP A 258 7.65 -14.94 8.46
CA ASP A 258 8.84 -14.67 9.28
C ASP A 258 9.08 -13.16 9.43
N VAL A 259 8.80 -12.36 8.39
CA VAL A 259 8.94 -10.90 8.39
C VAL A 259 7.76 -10.21 7.72
N VAL A 260 7.19 -9.21 8.38
CA VAL A 260 6.17 -8.31 7.83
C VAL A 260 6.77 -6.93 7.56
N LEU A 261 6.64 -6.46 6.32
CA LEU A 261 7.05 -5.13 5.89
C LEU A 261 5.80 -4.23 5.82
N CYS A 262 5.67 -3.34 6.80
CA CYS A 262 4.58 -2.39 6.92
C CYS A 262 4.91 -1.09 6.19
N ARG A 263 4.02 -0.68 5.28
CA ARG A 263 4.11 0.61 4.59
C ARG A 263 3.79 1.81 5.50
N THR A 264 3.09 1.57 6.61
CA THR A 264 2.62 2.60 7.54
C THR A 264 3.03 2.29 8.96
N MET A 265 3.30 3.31 9.75
CA MET A 265 3.54 3.21 11.19
C MET A 265 2.31 2.61 11.88
N ARG A 266 1.11 2.91 11.39
CA ARG A 266 -0.13 2.30 11.92
C ARG A 266 -0.14 0.78 11.73
N CYS A 267 0.24 0.27 10.55
CA CYS A 267 0.40 -1.16 10.31
C CYS A 267 1.41 -1.78 11.27
N ASP A 268 2.56 -1.13 11.44
CA ASP A 268 3.63 -1.60 12.33
C ASP A 268 3.12 -1.76 13.77
N GLN A 269 2.45 -0.73 14.30
CA GLN A 269 1.87 -0.73 15.64
C GLN A 269 0.74 -1.77 15.79
N ASP A 270 -0.20 -1.81 14.85
CA ASP A 270 -1.37 -2.69 14.95
C ASP A 270 -0.95 -4.18 14.92
N ILE A 271 0.03 -4.54 14.08
CA ILE A 271 0.55 -5.92 14.03
C ILE A 271 1.35 -6.26 15.29
N LYS A 272 2.23 -5.36 15.75
CA LYS A 272 2.98 -5.57 17.01
C LYS A 272 2.05 -5.73 18.20
N HIS A 273 1.01 -4.90 18.31
CA HIS A 273 0.00 -5.05 19.35
C HIS A 273 -0.78 -6.36 19.24
N PHE A 274 -1.12 -6.80 18.03
CA PHE A 274 -1.75 -8.10 17.81
C PHE A 274 -0.84 -9.24 18.33
N LEU A 275 0.44 -9.23 17.96
CA LEU A 275 1.43 -10.23 18.42
C LEU A 275 1.58 -10.23 19.95
N LEU A 276 1.70 -9.06 20.57
CA LEU A 276 1.82 -8.93 22.03
C LEU A 276 0.59 -9.45 22.78
N ARG A 277 -0.62 -9.20 22.26
CA ARG A 277 -1.85 -9.73 22.86
C ARG A 277 -1.89 -11.24 22.81
N GLN A 278 -1.54 -11.84 21.67
CA GLN A 278 -1.53 -13.29 21.54
C GLN A 278 -0.50 -13.96 22.46
N ILE A 279 0.67 -13.35 22.68
CA ILE A 279 1.66 -13.87 23.64
C ILE A 279 1.09 -13.84 25.06
N LYS A 280 0.40 -12.75 25.46
CA LYS A 280 -0.23 -12.65 26.78
C LYS A 280 -1.33 -13.72 26.97
N ASP A 281 -2.14 -13.96 25.93
CA ASP A 281 -3.19 -14.99 25.96
C ASP A 281 -2.60 -16.43 26.01
N ASP A 282 -1.47 -16.68 25.33
CA ASP A 282 -0.81 -18.00 25.29
C ASP A 282 0.03 -18.31 26.57
N GLU A 283 0.41 -17.30 27.37
CA GLU A 283 1.05 -17.52 28.69
C GLU A 283 0.06 -18.09 29.73
N ASP A 284 -1.23 -17.83 29.57
CA ASP A 284 -2.31 -18.34 30.43
C ASP A 284 -2.82 -19.74 30.00
N GLU A 285 -2.68 -20.12 28.72
CA GLU A 285 -3.01 -21.46 28.21
C GLU A 285 -1.88 -22.01 27.33
N ARG A 286 -1.24 -23.12 27.74
CA ARG A 286 -0.11 -23.83 27.08
C ARG A 286 -0.38 -24.17 25.60
N SER A 287 -0.32 -23.19 24.72
CA SER A 287 -0.63 -23.33 23.31
C SER A 287 0.42 -22.64 22.43
N VAL A 288 0.40 -23.03 21.15
CA VAL A 288 1.53 -23.08 20.23
C VAL A 288 2.22 -21.74 20.05
N ALA A 289 3.54 -21.71 20.27
CA ALA A 289 4.38 -20.52 20.08
C ALA A 289 4.16 -19.91 18.69
N ILE A 290 3.60 -18.70 18.65
CA ILE A 290 3.65 -17.86 17.46
C ILE A 290 5.11 -17.70 17.09
N LYS A 291 5.49 -18.12 15.86
CA LYS A 291 6.82 -17.84 15.29
C LYS A 291 7.20 -16.39 15.61
N ASN A 292 8.46 -16.13 15.95
CA ASN A 292 9.03 -14.80 16.18
C ASN A 292 8.96 -13.94 14.90
N THR A 293 7.74 -13.55 14.52
CA THR A 293 7.43 -12.73 13.35
C THR A 293 7.98 -11.35 13.61
N ARG A 294 8.89 -10.89 12.76
CA ARG A 294 9.46 -9.55 12.87
C ARG A 294 8.61 -8.58 12.08
N VAL A 295 8.43 -7.37 12.59
CA VAL A 295 7.59 -6.35 11.95
C VAL A 295 8.44 -5.10 11.75
N LEU A 296 8.58 -4.69 10.49
CA LEU A 296 9.42 -3.59 10.07
C LEU A 296 8.57 -2.53 9.38
N TYR A 297 8.70 -1.30 9.83
CA TYR A 297 8.17 -0.14 9.11
C TYR A 297 9.13 0.24 7.98
N THR A 298 8.63 0.27 6.74
CA THR A 298 9.42 0.51 5.52
C THR A 298 8.72 1.52 4.62
N SER A 299 9.49 2.38 3.95
CA SER A 299 8.98 3.19 2.85
C SER A 299 8.79 2.35 1.58
N GLN A 300 7.92 2.84 0.68
CA GLN A 300 7.72 2.24 -0.64
C GLN A 300 8.17 3.21 -1.73
N VAL A 301 8.76 2.68 -2.79
CA VAL A 301 9.16 3.43 -3.99
C VAL A 301 8.31 2.95 -5.17
N THR A 302 7.81 3.90 -5.96
CA THR A 302 6.99 3.65 -7.16
C THR A 302 7.56 4.40 -8.38
N ALA A 303 6.97 4.18 -9.55
CA ALA A 303 7.31 4.92 -10.76
C ALA A 303 6.92 6.40 -10.68
N ASP A 304 7.63 7.24 -11.44
CA ASP A 304 7.37 8.67 -11.61
C ASP A 304 6.78 8.95 -13.00
N PRO A 305 5.45 9.22 -13.09
CA PRO A 305 4.80 9.53 -14.36
C PRO A 305 5.36 10.79 -15.04
N ALA A 306 5.71 11.83 -14.28
CA ALA A 306 6.22 13.07 -14.84
C ALA A 306 7.61 12.83 -15.47
N ASN A 307 8.49 12.11 -14.78
CA ASN A 307 9.79 11.73 -15.32
C ASN A 307 9.68 10.81 -16.54
N PHE A 308 8.82 9.80 -16.48
CA PHE A 308 8.57 8.89 -17.60
C PHE A 308 8.11 9.66 -18.84
N ALA A 309 7.11 10.54 -18.70
CA ALA A 309 6.58 11.30 -19.81
C ALA A 309 7.62 12.22 -20.46
N ARG A 310 8.49 12.84 -19.66
CA ARG A 310 9.58 13.72 -20.11
C ARG A 310 10.62 12.96 -20.91
N LYS A 311 11.11 11.84 -20.37
CA LYS A 311 12.12 10.98 -21.00
C LYS A 311 11.62 10.33 -22.30
N MET A 312 10.34 9.94 -22.35
CA MET A 312 9.74 9.33 -23.54
C MET A 312 9.43 10.31 -24.67
N GLN A 313 9.46 11.63 -24.42
CA GLN A 313 9.13 12.66 -25.42
C GLN A 313 10.37 13.32 -26.06
N ASP A 314 11.59 12.86 -25.74
CA ASP A 314 12.85 13.35 -26.31
C ASP A 314 13.02 14.89 -26.20
N LYS A 315 12.40 15.49 -25.18
CA LYS A 315 12.52 16.91 -24.86
C LYS A 315 13.38 17.06 -23.61
N ASP A 316 14.69 16.92 -23.78
CA ASP A 316 15.74 17.16 -22.77
C ASP A 316 15.78 18.59 -22.20
N ALA A 317 14.76 19.43 -22.46
CA ALA A 317 14.73 20.84 -22.08
C ALA A 317 13.36 21.35 -21.60
N ALA A 318 12.39 20.47 -21.30
CA ALA A 318 11.21 20.93 -20.57
C ALA A 318 11.62 21.10 -19.09
N PRO A 319 11.52 22.32 -18.49
CA PRO A 319 11.80 22.50 -17.08
C PRO A 319 10.98 21.51 -16.25
N GLN A 320 11.54 21.08 -15.11
CA GLN A 320 10.84 20.27 -14.10
C GLN A 320 9.42 20.83 -13.95
N ASN A 321 8.40 19.97 -14.13
CA ASN A 321 7.00 20.38 -14.23
C ASN A 321 6.66 21.38 -13.13
N VAL A 322 6.63 22.66 -13.49
CA VAL A 322 6.08 23.68 -12.60
C VAL A 322 4.59 23.47 -12.74
N ALA A 323 4.00 22.77 -11.77
CA ALA A 323 2.56 22.62 -11.67
C ALA A 323 1.90 23.99 -11.98
N ASP A 324 1.13 24.04 -13.06
CA ASP A 324 0.47 25.27 -13.49
C ASP A 324 -0.76 25.54 -12.60
N PHE A 325 -0.51 26.22 -11.49
CA PHE A 325 -1.55 26.59 -10.55
C PHE A 325 -2.52 27.66 -11.09
N ALA A 326 -2.28 28.25 -12.28
CA ALA A 326 -3.19 29.21 -12.89
C ALA A 326 -4.48 28.55 -13.40
N TYR A 327 -4.41 27.27 -13.79
CA TYR A 327 -5.57 26.49 -14.24
C TYR A 327 -5.93 25.42 -13.21
N THR A 328 -6.96 25.70 -12.42
CA THR A 328 -7.47 24.78 -11.40
C THR A 328 -8.24 23.62 -12.05
N ARG A 329 -7.56 22.49 -12.27
CA ARG A 329 -8.16 21.22 -12.65
C ARG A 329 -7.68 20.12 -11.72
N PHE A 330 -8.60 19.29 -11.25
CA PHE A 330 -8.28 18.17 -10.37
C PHE A 330 -8.09 16.90 -11.18
N ALA A 331 -7.09 16.12 -10.82
CA ALA A 331 -6.86 14.78 -11.34
C ALA A 331 -7.13 13.73 -10.25
N HIS A 332 -7.84 12.67 -10.63
CA HIS A 332 -7.99 11.45 -9.83
C HIS A 332 -7.61 10.26 -10.71
N THR A 333 -6.88 9.29 -10.16
CA THR A 333 -6.62 8.03 -10.86
C THR A 333 -7.07 6.86 -10.02
N THR A 334 -7.59 5.83 -10.67
CA THR A 334 -8.11 4.61 -10.03
C THR A 334 -8.02 3.44 -11.00
N TRP A 335 -7.87 2.23 -10.48
CA TRP A 335 -7.99 0.99 -11.27
C TRP A 335 -9.42 0.41 -11.20
N ASN A 336 -10.26 0.89 -10.27
CA ASN A 336 -11.63 0.43 -10.08
C ASN A 336 -12.58 1.61 -9.88
N VAL A 337 -13.23 2.05 -10.97
CA VAL A 337 -14.23 3.14 -10.90
C VAL A 337 -15.41 2.83 -9.99
N SER A 338 -15.71 1.56 -9.70
CA SER A 338 -16.80 1.14 -8.83
C SER A 338 -16.39 1.06 -7.36
N SER A 339 -15.13 1.35 -7.02
CA SER A 339 -14.70 1.41 -5.62
C SER A 339 -15.51 2.48 -4.88
N LYS A 340 -15.82 2.22 -3.60
CA LYS A 340 -16.55 3.19 -2.76
C LYS A 340 -15.83 4.54 -2.73
N THR A 341 -14.51 4.51 -2.67
CA THR A 341 -13.62 5.67 -2.57
C THR A 341 -13.71 6.55 -3.80
N THR A 342 -13.67 5.96 -4.99
CA THR A 342 -13.88 6.68 -6.24
C THR A 342 -15.33 7.17 -6.38
N GLN A 343 -16.32 6.38 -5.96
CA GLN A 343 -17.73 6.80 -5.98
C GLN A 343 -17.99 7.99 -5.04
N ASP A 344 -17.34 8.06 -3.89
CA ASP A 344 -17.43 9.20 -2.97
C ASP A 344 -16.85 10.47 -3.60
N VAL A 345 -15.73 10.37 -4.32
CA VAL A 345 -15.19 11.49 -5.14
C VAL A 345 -16.23 11.92 -6.19
N PHE A 346 -16.86 10.97 -6.88
CA PHE A 346 -17.84 11.30 -7.91
C PHE A 346 -19.08 11.97 -7.31
N SER A 347 -19.57 11.47 -6.17
CA SER A 347 -20.70 12.03 -5.46
C SER A 347 -20.42 13.47 -5.01
N CYS A 348 -19.23 13.72 -4.46
CA CYS A 348 -18.79 15.05 -4.06
C CYS A 348 -18.77 16.02 -5.26
N TRP A 349 -18.09 15.64 -6.35
CA TRP A 349 -18.02 16.49 -7.54
C TRP A 349 -19.36 16.72 -8.23
N LYS A 350 -20.25 15.72 -8.21
CA LYS A 350 -21.60 15.86 -8.74
C LYS A 350 -22.44 16.84 -7.91
N THR A 351 -22.34 16.74 -6.59
CA THR A 351 -23.10 17.57 -5.63
C THR A 351 -22.66 19.03 -5.71
N TYR A 352 -21.35 19.27 -5.75
CA TYR A 352 -20.77 20.62 -5.70
C TYR A 352 -20.26 21.09 -7.08
N LYS A 353 -20.86 20.62 -8.18
CA LYS A 353 -20.42 20.90 -9.57
C LYS A 353 -20.26 22.39 -9.92
N LYS A 354 -20.99 23.28 -9.23
CA LYS A 354 -20.92 24.74 -9.44
C LYS A 354 -19.77 25.42 -8.66
N GLU A 355 -19.31 24.78 -7.60
CA GLU A 355 -18.32 25.31 -6.67
C GLU A 355 -16.93 24.70 -6.91
N LEU A 356 -16.90 23.44 -7.33
CA LEU A 356 -15.66 22.70 -7.56
C LEU A 356 -15.16 22.88 -9.00
N PRO A 357 -13.82 23.01 -9.19
CA PRO A 357 -13.24 23.01 -10.51
C PRO A 357 -13.42 21.66 -11.24
N PRO A 358 -13.21 21.61 -12.56
CA PRO A 358 -13.35 20.39 -13.34
C PRO A 358 -12.48 19.23 -12.82
N LEU A 359 -13.06 18.02 -12.83
CA LEU A 359 -12.38 16.78 -12.50
C LEU A 359 -12.04 15.99 -13.77
N ASP A 360 -10.78 15.58 -13.87
CA ASP A 360 -10.30 14.57 -14.80
C ASP A 360 -10.09 13.26 -14.05
N VAL A 361 -10.76 12.19 -14.50
CA VAL A 361 -10.62 10.86 -13.90
C VAL A 361 -9.92 9.93 -14.86
N TYR A 362 -8.80 9.38 -14.43
CA TYR A 362 -8.00 8.43 -15.18
C TYR A 362 -8.27 7.04 -14.62
N LEU A 363 -8.93 6.20 -15.41
CA LEU A 363 -9.08 4.79 -15.13
C LEU A 363 -7.88 4.05 -15.69
N LEU A 364 -7.02 3.55 -14.81
CA LEU A 364 -5.93 2.65 -15.16
C LEU A 364 -6.54 1.33 -15.64
N ARG A 365 -6.20 0.89 -16.85
CA ARG A 365 -6.68 -0.42 -17.34
C ARG A 365 -5.63 -1.49 -17.09
N ALA A 366 -6.07 -2.61 -16.52
CA ALA A 366 -5.40 -3.88 -16.78
C ALA A 366 -5.71 -4.28 -18.23
N LEU A 367 -4.67 -4.52 -19.03
CA LEU A 367 -4.65 -4.96 -20.44
C LEU A 367 -6.04 -5.26 -21.06
N HIS A 368 -6.46 -4.46 -22.03
CA HIS A 368 -7.66 -4.74 -22.83
C HIS A 368 -7.31 -5.04 -24.28
N GLU A 369 -7.80 -6.18 -24.77
CA GLU A 369 -7.79 -6.54 -26.20
C GLU A 369 -6.41 -6.47 -26.88
N ASN A 370 -5.35 -6.89 -26.18
CA ASN A 370 -3.98 -6.93 -26.71
C ASN A 370 -3.44 -5.57 -27.23
N LYS A 371 -3.98 -4.45 -26.75
CA LYS A 371 -3.49 -3.10 -27.08
C LYS A 371 -2.85 -2.45 -25.85
N GLN A 372 -1.68 -1.86 -26.04
CA GLN A 372 -0.92 -1.12 -25.03
C GLN A 372 -1.57 0.25 -24.75
N ASN A 373 -2.76 0.23 -24.13
CA ASN A 373 -3.35 1.42 -23.53
C ASN A 373 -3.25 1.29 -22.01
N ASP A 374 -2.83 2.39 -21.36
CA ASP A 374 -2.63 2.42 -19.90
C ASP A 374 -3.87 2.92 -19.18
N GLY A 375 -4.85 3.44 -19.93
CA GLY A 375 -6.09 3.84 -19.31
C GLY A 375 -7.09 4.58 -20.18
N THR A 376 -8.13 5.03 -19.51
CA THR A 376 -9.19 5.87 -20.07
C THR A 376 -9.35 7.10 -19.22
N ARG A 377 -9.35 8.28 -19.85
CA ARG A 377 -9.67 9.55 -19.21
C ARG A 377 -11.14 9.89 -19.41
N PHE A 378 -11.85 10.09 -18.31
CA PHE A 378 -13.18 10.66 -18.26
C PHE A 378 -13.07 12.14 -17.93
N TYR A 379 -13.66 13.00 -18.77
CA TYR A 379 -13.59 14.45 -18.60
C TYR A 379 -14.79 15.15 -19.21
N LYS A 380 -15.09 16.36 -18.73
CA LYS A 380 -15.98 17.39 -19.32
C LYS A 380 -17.27 16.87 -20.02
N PRO A 381 -18.45 16.99 -19.39
CA PRO A 381 -18.72 17.12 -17.97
C PRO A 381 -18.54 15.76 -17.30
N PHE A 382 -17.79 15.72 -16.21
CA PHE A 382 -17.66 14.53 -15.38
C PHE A 382 -17.56 14.97 -13.92
N PRO A 383 -18.20 14.25 -12.98
CA PRO A 383 -19.10 13.10 -13.16
C PRO A 383 -20.52 13.51 -13.56
N GLY A 384 -21.18 12.68 -14.40
CA GLY A 384 -22.65 12.56 -14.36
C GLY A 384 -23.50 13.16 -15.47
N ASP A 385 -23.04 13.30 -16.72
CA ASP A 385 -23.91 13.74 -17.84
C ASP A 385 -23.69 12.90 -19.12
N ARG A 386 -24.63 12.98 -20.08
CA ARG A 386 -24.48 12.34 -21.42
C ARG A 386 -23.32 12.90 -22.24
N ASP A 387 -22.83 14.09 -21.86
CA ASP A 387 -21.76 14.79 -22.55
C ASP A 387 -20.36 14.40 -22.05
N THR A 388 -20.24 13.46 -21.09
CA THR A 388 -18.92 12.99 -20.61
C THR A 388 -18.08 12.53 -21.79
N LYS A 389 -16.91 13.15 -21.97
CA LYS A 389 -15.93 12.74 -22.95
C LYS A 389 -15.05 11.65 -22.39
N VAL A 390 -14.78 10.67 -23.25
CA VAL A 390 -13.95 9.52 -22.97
C VAL A 390 -12.77 9.55 -23.93
N GLN A 391 -11.56 9.52 -23.40
CA GLN A 391 -10.32 9.49 -24.19
C GLN A 391 -9.48 8.29 -23.76
N VAL A 392 -9.16 7.40 -24.70
CA VAL A 392 -8.20 6.31 -24.48
C VAL A 392 -6.78 6.87 -24.51
N LEU A 393 -5.96 6.48 -23.54
CA LEU A 393 -4.58 6.95 -23.37
C LEU A 393 -3.61 5.76 -23.40
N ASP A 394 -2.49 5.95 -24.10
CA ASP A 394 -1.29 5.11 -23.93
C ASP A 394 -0.50 5.58 -22.69
N ALA A 395 0.51 4.80 -22.29
CA ALA A 395 1.38 5.08 -21.16
C ALA A 395 1.91 6.52 -21.15
N VAL A 396 2.55 6.93 -22.24
CA VAL A 396 3.20 8.23 -22.33
C VAL A 396 2.18 9.36 -22.22
N LYS A 397 1.02 9.23 -22.88
CA LYS A 397 -0.05 10.23 -22.79
C LYS A 397 -0.68 10.27 -21.40
N PHE A 398 -0.92 9.13 -20.76
CA PHE A 398 -1.40 9.08 -19.38
C PHE A 398 -0.42 9.77 -18.45
N SER A 399 0.85 9.34 -18.46
CA SER A 399 1.89 9.86 -17.59
C SER A 399 2.11 11.34 -17.80
N LYS A 400 2.02 11.83 -19.04
CA LYS A 400 2.04 13.26 -19.34
C LYS A 400 0.85 13.98 -18.70
N ARG A 401 -0.37 13.54 -19.00
CA ARG A 401 -1.60 14.24 -18.59
C ARG A 401 -1.82 14.22 -17.09
N PHE A 402 -1.49 13.12 -16.44
CA PHE A 402 -1.57 12.98 -14.99
C PHE A 402 -0.39 13.67 -14.30
N GLY A 403 0.84 13.46 -14.79
CA GLY A 403 2.06 14.03 -14.20
C GLY A 403 2.23 15.54 -14.37
N GLU A 404 1.52 16.17 -15.31
CA GLU A 404 1.44 17.63 -15.46
C GLU A 404 0.28 18.25 -14.65
N ALA A 405 -0.53 17.45 -13.94
CA ALA A 405 -1.62 17.98 -13.14
C ALA A 405 -1.11 18.70 -11.88
N SER A 406 -1.77 19.81 -11.53
CA SER A 406 -1.36 20.66 -10.39
C SER A 406 -2.10 20.31 -9.11
N PHE A 407 -3.32 19.76 -9.23
CA PHE A 407 -4.16 19.39 -8.10
C PHE A 407 -4.59 17.92 -8.26
N PHE A 408 -4.36 17.13 -7.21
CA PHE A 408 -4.74 15.73 -7.15
C PHE A 408 -5.76 15.52 -6.04
N ILE A 409 -6.78 14.68 -6.28
CA ILE A 409 -7.68 14.21 -5.23
C ILE A 409 -7.46 12.71 -5.03
N CYS A 410 -6.79 12.38 -3.93
CA CYS A 410 -6.48 11.00 -3.56
C CYS A 410 -7.03 10.77 -2.14
N PRO A 411 -8.28 10.32 -2.00
CA PRO A 411 -8.92 10.24 -0.68
C PRO A 411 -8.35 9.12 0.20
N THR A 412 -7.61 8.16 -0.38
CA THR A 412 -7.11 6.97 0.31
C THR A 412 -5.83 6.45 -0.36
N ALA A 413 -5.08 5.64 0.39
CA ALA A 413 -3.85 4.98 -0.05
C ALA A 413 -4.10 3.58 -0.67
N ALA A 414 -5.36 3.16 -0.78
CA ALA A 414 -5.73 1.87 -1.39
C ALA A 414 -5.72 1.90 -2.93
N ASP A 415 -5.77 3.11 -3.51
CA ASP A 415 -5.67 3.33 -4.95
C ASP A 415 -4.29 3.89 -5.29
N ASP A 416 -3.79 3.66 -6.51
CA ASP A 416 -2.47 4.12 -6.97
C ASP A 416 -2.34 5.65 -7.04
N CYS A 417 -3.43 6.39 -6.79
CA CYS A 417 -3.49 7.84 -6.86
C CYS A 417 -2.42 8.53 -6.04
N LEU A 418 -2.28 8.15 -4.77
CA LEU A 418 -1.41 8.88 -3.84
C LEU A 418 0.05 8.82 -4.28
N ASP A 419 0.52 7.64 -4.65
CA ASP A 419 1.93 7.43 -4.98
C ASP A 419 2.31 8.11 -6.28
N LEU A 420 1.46 7.99 -7.31
CA LEU A 420 1.65 8.66 -8.58
C LEU A 420 1.55 10.18 -8.44
N ALA A 421 0.61 10.69 -7.62
CA ALA A 421 0.44 12.11 -7.39
C ALA A 421 1.63 12.73 -6.64
N ARG A 422 2.15 12.04 -5.62
CA ARG A 422 3.35 12.47 -4.87
C ARG A 422 4.58 12.55 -5.76
N ALA A 423 4.75 11.60 -6.67
CA ALA A 423 5.84 11.64 -7.65
C ALA A 423 5.71 12.80 -8.66
N SER A 424 4.48 13.28 -8.91
CA SER A 424 4.19 14.32 -9.91
C SER A 424 4.41 15.76 -9.42
N GLY A 425 4.63 15.97 -8.12
CA GLY A 425 5.00 17.29 -7.56
C GLY A 425 3.86 18.32 -7.43
N GLY A 426 2.60 17.93 -7.64
CA GLY A 426 1.43 18.80 -7.44
C GLY A 426 0.84 18.74 -6.01
N LEU A 427 -0.18 19.54 -5.77
CA LEU A 427 -0.89 19.58 -4.48
C LEU A 427 -1.84 18.38 -4.36
N VAL A 428 -1.64 17.56 -3.32
CA VAL A 428 -2.53 16.42 -3.01
C VAL A 428 -3.58 16.83 -1.99
N VAL A 429 -4.85 16.73 -2.37
CA VAL A 429 -6.00 16.80 -1.46
C VAL A 429 -6.36 15.38 -1.05
N THR A 430 -6.45 15.15 0.25
CA THR A 430 -6.68 13.83 0.85
C THR A 430 -7.52 13.95 2.13
N ALA A 431 -8.06 12.83 2.61
CA ALA A 431 -8.63 12.73 3.94
C ALA A 431 -7.56 12.96 5.03
N ASP A 432 -7.94 13.63 6.12
CA ASP A 432 -7.14 13.74 7.34
C ASP A 432 -7.43 12.56 8.28
N ALA A 433 -7.04 11.38 7.83
CA ALA A 433 -7.22 10.13 8.56
C ALA A 433 -6.10 9.16 8.21
N TYR A 434 -5.89 8.14 9.06
CA TYR A 434 -4.95 7.08 8.76
C TYR A 434 -5.37 6.31 7.49
N PRO A 435 -4.43 5.94 6.61
CA PRO A 435 -2.98 6.20 6.68
C PRO A 435 -2.54 7.50 5.97
N MET A 436 -3.46 8.32 5.48
CA MET A 436 -3.16 9.47 4.63
C MET A 436 -2.41 10.59 5.36
N ASN A 437 -2.74 10.82 6.63
CA ASN A 437 -2.06 11.76 7.51
C ASN A 437 -0.57 11.42 7.78
N GLU A 438 -0.16 10.17 7.50
CA GLU A 438 1.25 9.75 7.54
C GLU A 438 1.98 10.06 6.24
N PHE A 439 1.29 9.96 5.10
CA PHE A 439 1.88 10.15 3.78
C PHE A 439 1.91 11.61 3.32
N VAL A 440 0.97 12.43 3.80
CA VAL A 440 0.86 13.85 3.43
C VAL A 440 0.98 14.68 4.70
N ALA A 441 2.15 15.27 4.93
CA ALA A 441 2.37 16.13 6.09
C ALA A 441 1.55 17.41 5.96
N THR A 442 0.68 17.68 6.92
CA THR A 442 0.14 19.02 7.12
C THR A 442 1.23 19.84 7.80
N LYS A 443 1.65 20.96 7.20
CA LYS A 443 2.52 21.91 7.91
C LYS A 443 1.77 22.35 9.18
N LYS A 444 2.17 21.84 10.35
CA LYS A 444 1.83 22.49 11.61
C LYS A 444 2.48 23.87 11.56
N ARG A 445 1.67 24.92 11.60
CA ARG A 445 2.18 26.24 11.96
C ARG A 445 2.66 26.10 13.41
N GLU A 446 3.98 26.14 13.60
CA GLU A 446 4.58 26.43 14.90
C GLU A 446 4.27 27.86 15.32
#